data_AF-A0A8S9LXQ2-F1
#
_entry.id   AF-A0A8S9LXQ2-F1
#
_cell.length_a   1.000
_cell.length_b   1.000
_cell.length_c   1.000
_cell.angle_alpha   90.00
_cell.angle_beta   90.00
_cell.angle_gamma   90.00
#
_symmetry.space_group_name_H-M   'P 1'
#
loop_
_entity.id
_entity.type
_entity.pdbx_description
1 polymer ?
#
loop_
_entity_poly.entity_id
_entity_poly.type
_entity_poly.pdbx_seq_one_letter_code
_entity_poly.pdbx_strand_id
1 'polypeptide(L)'
;MILLNTAGQLIGEGITPDWDDTIVSLLQPGRTRLDSILVRMAFQTVVYAIWRERNSRRHGGNWVTVEMLTRTIDKQIQNRISSLCYTMGHPLEGLLRRWFEVSS
;
A
#
# COMPACT_ATOMS: atom_id res chain seq x y z
N MET A 1 10.50 0.20 -7.02
CA MET A 1 11.23 1.09 -6.08
C MET A 1 10.32 1.65 -4.98
N ILE A 2 9.25 2.39 -5.30
CA ILE A 2 8.36 2.98 -4.26
C ILE A 2 7.56 1.92 -3.50
N LEU A 3 6.96 0.96 -4.21
CA LEU A 3 6.20 -0.15 -3.62
C LEU A 3 7.08 -1.04 -2.71
N LEU A 4 8.35 -1.21 -3.08
CA LEU A 4 9.35 -1.97 -2.31
C LEU A 4 9.70 -1.25 -1.00
N ASN A 5 9.89 0.07 -1.05
CA ASN A 5 10.22 0.86 0.14
C ASN A 5 9.04 1.02 1.12
N THR A 6 7.79 0.84 0.67
CA THR A 6 6.60 1.00 1.53
C THR A 6 6.01 -0.31 2.04
N ALA A 7 6.13 -1.39 1.27
CA ALA A 7 5.43 -2.65 1.55
C ALA A 7 6.27 -3.88 1.14
N GLY A 8 7.60 -3.72 1.05
CA GLY A 8 8.51 -4.79 0.63
C GLY A 8 8.36 -6.07 1.47
N GLN A 9 8.18 -5.94 2.79
CA GLN A 9 7.96 -7.09 3.68
C GLN A 9 6.60 -7.77 3.49
N LEU A 10 5.56 -7.04 3.05
CA LEU A 10 4.22 -7.58 2.77
C LEU A 10 4.12 -8.27 1.42
N ILE A 11 4.82 -7.72 0.43
CA ILE A 11 4.64 -8.10 -0.97
C ILE A 11 5.72 -9.10 -1.42
N GLY A 12 6.85 -9.16 -0.72
CA GLY A 12 7.96 -10.07 -0.99
C GLY A 12 8.76 -9.69 -2.25
N GLU A 13 9.69 -10.56 -2.65
CA GLU A 13 10.56 -10.39 -3.83
C GLU A 13 9.82 -10.48 -5.18
N GLY A 14 8.51 -10.77 -5.18
CA GLY A 14 7.71 -11.01 -6.38
C GLY A 14 7.15 -9.76 -7.08
N ILE A 15 7.57 -8.55 -6.72
CA ILE A 15 7.19 -7.33 -7.46
C ILE A 15 8.13 -7.18 -8.64
N THR A 16 7.63 -7.52 -9.82
CA THR A 16 8.32 -7.24 -11.08
C THR A 16 7.77 -5.95 -11.69
N PRO A 17 8.50 -5.30 -12.61
CA PRO A 17 7.94 -4.22 -13.42
C PRO A 17 6.85 -4.69 -14.39
N ASP A 18 6.63 -6.00 -14.51
CA ASP A 18 5.58 -6.61 -15.30
C ASP A 18 4.25 -6.60 -14.52
N TRP A 19 3.19 -6.13 -15.17
CA TRP A 19 1.88 -5.98 -14.53
C TRP A 19 1.17 -7.32 -14.33
N ASP A 20 1.34 -8.26 -15.25
CA ASP A 20 0.69 -9.57 -15.17
C ASP A 20 1.29 -10.38 -14.02
N ASP A 21 2.62 -10.41 -13.92
CA ASP A 21 3.34 -11.01 -12.78
C ASP A 21 2.95 -10.38 -11.45
N THR A 22 2.85 -9.04 -11.41
CA THR A 22 2.43 -8.32 -10.21
C THR A 22 1.02 -8.70 -9.80
N ILE A 23 0.07 -8.76 -10.73
CA ILE A 23 -1.32 -9.16 -10.46
C ILE A 23 -1.37 -10.62 -9.98
N VAL A 24 -0.65 -11.52 -10.63
CA VAL A 24 -0.57 -12.93 -10.23
C VAL A 24 -0.03 -13.03 -8.80
N SER A 25 1.04 -12.31 -8.48
CA SER A 25 1.60 -12.24 -7.13
C SER A 25 0.57 -11.72 -6.10
N LEU A 26 -0.21 -10.69 -6.41
CA LEU A 26 -1.27 -10.15 -5.53
C LEU A 26 -2.41 -11.16 -5.28
N LEU A 27 -2.65 -12.07 -6.23
CA LEU A 27 -3.71 -13.08 -6.17
C LEU A 27 -3.25 -14.41 -5.56
N GLN A 28 -1.95 -14.58 -5.28
CA GLN A 28 -1.41 -15.83 -4.74
C GLN A 28 -2.13 -16.25 -3.44
N PRO A 29 -2.65 -17.50 -3.39
CA PRO A 29 -3.17 -18.08 -2.16
C PRO A 29 -2.02 -18.38 -1.19
N GLY A 30 -2.27 -18.25 0.12
CA GLY A 30 -1.28 -18.56 1.16
C GLY A 30 -0.93 -17.39 2.09
N ARG A 31 -1.37 -16.17 1.78
CA ARG A 31 -1.29 -15.03 2.70
C ARG A 31 -2.38 -15.11 3.77
N THR A 32 -2.11 -14.60 4.96
CA THR A 32 -3.15 -14.39 5.96
C THR A 32 -4.22 -13.45 5.40
N ARG A 33 -5.44 -13.50 5.95
CA ARG A 33 -6.51 -12.59 5.54
C ARG A 33 -6.11 -11.12 5.68
N LEU A 34 -5.40 -10.77 6.76
CA LEU A 34 -4.92 -9.40 7.00
C LEU A 34 -3.87 -9.00 5.97
N ASP A 35 -2.87 -9.84 5.72
CA ASP A 35 -1.82 -9.55 4.73
C ASP A 35 -2.40 -9.41 3.32
N SER A 36 -3.36 -10.25 2.95
CA SER A 36 -4.06 -10.17 1.66
C SER A 36 -4.77 -8.83 1.47
N ILE A 37 -5.41 -8.32 2.52
CA ILE A 37 -6.10 -7.02 2.50
C ILE A 37 -5.08 -5.88 2.44
N LEU A 38 -4.03 -5.93 3.26
CA LEU A 38 -2.99 -4.91 3.31
C LEU A 38 -2.24 -4.79 1.98
N VAL A 39 -1.86 -5.90 1.38
CA VAL A 39 -1.17 -5.94 0.08
C VAL A 39 -2.01 -5.28 -1.01
N ARG A 40 -3.31 -5.61 -1.10
CA ARG A 40 -4.24 -4.99 -2.07
C ARG A 40 -4.44 -3.51 -1.79
N MET A 41 -4.57 -3.13 -0.52
CA MET A 41 -4.74 -1.73 -0.10
C MET A 41 -3.50 -0.89 -0.42
N ALA A 42 -2.30 -1.43 -0.15
CA ALA A 42 -1.03 -0.78 -0.45
C ALA A 42 -0.86 -0.61 -1.96
N PHE A 43 -1.11 -1.65 -2.74
CA PHE A 43 -1.05 -1.59 -4.19
C PHE A 43 -1.98 -0.50 -4.77
N GLN A 44 -3.26 -0.50 -4.36
CA GLN A 44 -4.21 0.53 -4.79
C GLN A 44 -3.74 1.95 -4.44
N THR A 45 -3.27 2.14 -3.21
CA THR A 45 -2.79 3.46 -2.73
C THR A 45 -1.57 3.93 -3.51
N VAL A 46 -0.62 3.04 -3.80
CA VAL A 46 0.60 3.36 -4.55
C VAL A 46 0.29 3.72 -5.99
N VAL A 47 -0.54 2.93 -6.67
CA VAL A 47 -0.98 3.22 -8.05
C VAL A 47 -1.66 4.58 -8.11
N TYR A 48 -2.57 4.85 -7.18
CA TYR A 48 -3.27 6.12 -7.11
C TYR A 48 -2.33 7.30 -6.80
N ALA A 49 -1.37 7.14 -5.88
CA ALA A 49 -0.41 8.18 -5.53
C ALA A 49 0.51 8.53 -6.70
N ILE A 50 0.99 7.53 -7.45
CA ILE A 50 1.80 7.73 -8.66
C ILE A 50 0.99 8.45 -9.73
N TRP A 51 -0.26 8.01 -9.97
CA TRP A 51 -1.15 8.66 -10.93
C TRP A 51 -1.39 10.12 -10.55
N ARG A 52 -1.72 10.39 -9.28
CA ARG A 52 -1.97 11.75 -8.76
C ARG A 52 -0.74 12.63 -8.94
N GLU A 53 0.45 12.15 -8.62
CA GLU A 53 1.69 12.91 -8.77
C GLU A 53 1.98 13.24 -10.24
N ARG A 54 1.86 12.26 -11.15
CA ARG A 54 2.04 12.48 -12.58
C ARG A 54 1.01 13.48 -13.14
N ASN A 55 -0.23 13.39 -12.67
CA ASN A 55 -1.28 14.31 -13.07
C ASN A 55 -1.01 15.73 -12.57
N SER A 56 -0.58 15.88 -11.31
CA SER A 56 -0.16 17.16 -10.72
C SER A 56 0.91 17.83 -11.58
N ARG A 57 1.99 17.10 -11.92
CA ARG A 57 3.07 17.61 -12.78
C ARG A 57 2.57 18.06 -14.15
N ARG A 58 1.67 17.29 -14.78
CA ARG A 58 1.08 17.64 -16.08
C ARG A 58 0.31 18.96 -16.04
N HIS A 59 -0.28 19.30 -14.90
CA HIS A 59 -1.04 20.53 -14.69
C HIS A 59 -0.24 21.65 -14.01
N GLY A 60 1.09 21.59 -14.05
CA GLY A 60 1.97 22.63 -13.52
C GLY A 60 2.12 22.62 -11.99
N GLY A 61 1.70 21.53 -11.33
CA GLY A 61 1.88 21.33 -9.90
C GLY A 61 3.33 21.05 -9.51
N ASN A 62 3.60 21.17 -8.21
CA ASN A 62 4.94 20.97 -7.65
C ASN A 62 5.37 19.51 -7.73
N TRP A 63 6.69 19.32 -7.84
CA TRP A 63 7.31 18.01 -7.85
C TRP A 63 7.41 17.49 -6.43
N VAL A 64 6.91 16.28 -6.19
CA VAL A 64 7.00 15.59 -4.91
C VAL A 64 8.15 14.59 -4.98
N THR A 65 9.00 14.60 -3.94
CA THR A 65 10.09 13.62 -3.81
C THR A 65 9.54 12.24 -3.52
N VAL A 66 10.29 11.19 -3.86
CA VAL A 66 9.90 9.81 -3.59
C VAL A 66 9.65 9.60 -2.09
N GLU A 67 10.48 10.18 -1.22
CA GLU A 67 10.32 10.10 0.24
C GLU A 67 9.00 10.69 0.73
N MET A 68 8.64 11.87 0.21
CA MET A 68 7.39 12.54 0.56
C MET A 68 6.18 11.74 0.05
N LEU A 69 6.29 11.13 -1.13
CA LEU A 69 5.26 10.27 -1.69
C LEU A 69 5.08 8.99 -0.85
N THR A 70 6.19 8.36 -0.44
CA THR A 70 6.20 7.19 0.47
C THR A 70 5.51 7.52 1.80
N ARG A 71 5.87 8.63 2.45
CA ARG A 71 5.21 9.08 3.70
C ARG A 71 3.72 9.36 3.51
N THR A 72 3.36 9.91 2.35
CA THR A 72 1.96 10.18 2.01
C THR A 72 1.17 8.89 1.84
N ILE A 73 1.75 7.88 1.19
CA ILE A 73 1.14 6.55 1.01
C ILE A 73 0.93 5.87 2.36
N ASP A 74 1.96 5.82 3.21
CA ASP A 74 1.87 5.23 4.55
C ASP A 74 0.75 5.88 5.37
N LYS A 75 0.73 7.21 5.41
CA LYS A 75 -0.33 7.96 6.11
C LYS A 75 -1.72 7.74 5.50
N GLN A 76 -1.84 7.60 4.17
CA GLN A 76 -3.12 7.29 3.54
C GLN A 76 -3.63 5.91 3.92
N ILE A 77 -2.76 4.91 4.01
CA ILE A 77 -3.12 3.56 4.42
C ILE A 77 -3.55 3.55 5.88
N GLN A 78 -2.77 4.17 6.78
CA GLN A 78 -3.13 4.31 8.19
C GLN A 78 -4.49 5.01 8.35
N ASN A 79 -4.69 6.16 7.71
CA ASN A 79 -5.95 6.90 7.77
C ASN A 79 -7.13 6.07 7.25
N ARG A 80 -6.94 5.33 6.14
CA ARG A 80 -7.98 4.46 5.58
C ARG A 80 -8.36 3.38 6.57
N ILE A 81 -7.40 2.71 7.20
CA ILE A 81 -7.69 1.68 8.21
C ILE A 81 -8.37 2.28 9.44
N SER A 82 -7.86 3.40 9.97
CA SER A 82 -8.42 4.07 11.14
C SER A 82 -9.86 4.55 10.91
N SER A 83 -10.19 5.02 9.70
CA SER A 83 -11.54 5.47 9.36
C SER A 83 -12.61 4.37 9.37
N LEU A 84 -12.20 3.10 9.33
CA LEU A 84 -13.12 1.95 9.35
C LEU A 84 -13.61 1.63 10.77
N CYS A 85 -13.02 2.24 11.80
CA CYS A 85 -13.47 2.17 13.20
C CYS A 85 -13.85 0.74 13.64
N TYR A 86 -12.96 -0.23 13.39
CA TYR A 86 -13.22 -1.62 13.75
C TYR A 86 -13.46 -1.74 15.26
N THR A 87 -14.64 -2.26 15.62
CA THR A 87 -15.01 -2.52 17.00
C THR A 87 -14.31 -3.77 17.53
N MET A 88 -14.21 -3.88 18.86
CA MET A 88 -13.68 -5.06 19.55
C MET A 88 -14.30 -6.36 19.01
N GLY A 89 -13.47 -7.33 18.68
CA GLY A 89 -13.88 -8.64 18.15
C GLY A 89 -14.15 -8.65 16.64
N HIS A 90 -13.94 -7.54 15.93
CA HIS A 90 -14.05 -7.51 14.48
C HIS A 90 -12.89 -8.31 13.83
N PRO A 91 -13.13 -9.14 12.80
CA PRO A 91 -12.09 -9.97 12.18
C PRO A 91 -10.89 -9.19 11.60
N LEU A 92 -11.03 -7.87 11.43
CA LEU A 92 -10.01 -6.97 10.87
C LEU A 92 -9.49 -5.94 11.89
N GLU A 93 -9.83 -6.06 13.18
CA GLU A 93 -9.36 -5.14 14.22
C GLU A 93 -7.82 -5.03 14.25
N GLY A 94 -7.11 -6.13 14.01
CA GLY A 94 -5.65 -6.17 13.97
C GLY A 94 -5.00 -5.58 12.71
N LEU A 95 -5.76 -5.04 11.76
CA LEU A 95 -5.23 -4.61 10.45
C LEU A 95 -4.22 -3.45 10.58
N LEU A 96 -4.49 -2.48 11.46
CA LEU A 96 -3.60 -1.33 11.67
C LEU A 96 -2.31 -1.76 12.40
N ARG A 97 -2.43 -2.62 13.41
CA ARG A 97 -1.28 -3.21 14.10
C ARG A 97 -0.41 -3.98 13.13
N ARG A 98 -1.03 -4.81 12.28
CA ARG A 98 -0.32 -5.58 11.27
C ARG A 98 0.39 -4.67 10.25
N TRP A 99 -0.22 -3.55 9.87
CA TRP A 99 0.43 -2.54 9.01
C TRP A 99 1.69 -1.98 9.66
N PHE A 100 1.64 -1.59 10.94
CA PHE A 100 2.84 -1.12 11.64
C PHE A 100 3.95 -2.16 11.74
N GLU A 101 3.62 -3.44 11.89
CA GLU A 101 4.63 -4.52 11.94
C GLU A 101 5.42 -4.68 10.65
N VAL A 102 4.82 -4.33 9.51
CA VAL A 102 5.38 -4.57 8.16
C VAL A 102 5.84 -3.32 7.43
N SER A 103 5.43 -2.14 7.92
CA SER A 103 5.85 -0.83 7.39
C SER A 103 7.02 -0.22 8.16
N SER A 104 7.46 -0.86 9.26
CA SER A 104 8.53 -0.39 10.15
C SER A 104 9.93 -0.73 9.66
#